data_AF-A0AAW3ZZA0-F1
#
_entry.id   AF-A0AAW3ZZA0-F1
#
_cell.length_a   1.000
_cell.length_b   1.000
_cell.length_c   1.000
_cell.angle_alpha   90.00
_cell.angle_beta   90.00
_cell.angle_gamma   90.00
#
_symmetry.space_group_name_H-M   'P 1'
#
loop_
_entity.id
_entity.type
_entity.pdbx_description
1 polymer ?
#
loop_
_entity_poly.entity_id
_entity_poly.type
_entity_poly.pdbx_seq_one_letter_code
_entity_poly.pdbx_strand_id
1 'polypeptide(L)'
;CDFFMGGTPTKSESGYWKGDIKWLTISDYSNFDLISQTKDKITNLGLENSSAKLIKTGSVVISIYATIGRVGILGCEMATNQAIVAMQPYKISNRYLMYALYI
;
A
#
# COMPACT_ATOMS: atom_id res chain seq x y z
N CYS A 1 -10.29 3.54 12.71
CA CYS A 1 -9.24 3.02 11.80
C CYS A 1 -8.10 4.01 11.84
N ASP A 2 -6.88 3.53 11.66
CA ASP A 2 -5.78 4.44 11.33
C ASP A 2 -5.70 4.61 9.82
N PHE A 3 -5.34 5.82 9.38
CA PHE A 3 -5.20 6.17 7.98
C PHE A 3 -3.76 6.49 7.67
N PHE A 4 -3.25 5.87 6.61
CA PHE A 4 -1.89 6.05 6.15
C PHE A 4 -1.91 6.42 4.68
N MET A 5 -1.31 7.55 4.35
CA MET A 5 -0.92 7.87 2.99
C MET A 5 0.54 7.45 2.83
N GLY A 6 0.86 6.83 1.71
CA GLY A 6 2.24 6.46 1.40
C GLY A 6 3.12 7.67 1.09
N GLY A 7 4.37 7.40 0.72
CA GLY A 7 5.34 8.42 0.34
C GLY A 7 6.41 7.80 -0.53
N THR A 8 6.80 8.42 -1.65
CA THR A 8 7.72 7.78 -2.61
C THR A 8 9.17 8.06 -2.26
N PRO A 9 10.03 7.03 -2.05
CA PRO A 9 11.47 7.21 -1.99
C PRO A 9 12.01 7.76 -3.31
N THR A 10 13.09 8.53 -3.24
CA THR A 10 13.69 9.12 -4.45
C THR A 10 14.10 8.03 -5.44
N LYS A 11 13.54 8.08 -6.66
CA LYS A 11 13.81 7.08 -7.71
C LYS A 11 15.26 7.11 -8.23
N SER A 12 15.93 8.25 -8.13
CA SER A 12 17.34 8.39 -8.55
C SER A 12 18.33 7.76 -7.58
N GLU A 13 17.91 7.47 -6.34
CA GLU A 13 18.77 6.82 -5.36
C GLU A 13 18.62 5.30 -5.46
N SER A 14 19.53 4.67 -6.21
CA SER A 14 19.47 3.24 -6.49
C SER A 14 19.52 2.37 -5.22
N GLY A 15 20.15 2.86 -4.14
CA GLY A 15 20.22 2.15 -2.85
C GLY A 15 18.88 2.02 -2.12
N TYR A 16 17.83 2.74 -2.56
CA TYR A 16 16.49 2.65 -1.97
C TYR A 16 15.63 1.54 -2.55
N TRP A 17 16.04 0.94 -3.67
CA TRP A 17 15.25 -0.01 -4.44
C TRP A 17 15.85 -1.40 -4.42
N LYS A 18 15.07 -2.40 -4.84
CA LYS A 18 15.46 -3.83 -4.89
C LYS A 18 15.80 -4.43 -3.52
N GLY A 19 15.17 -3.92 -2.46
CA GLY A 19 15.24 -4.52 -1.12
C GLY A 19 14.18 -5.60 -0.88
N ASP A 20 13.81 -5.79 0.38
CA ASP A 20 12.88 -6.83 0.81
C ASP A 20 11.46 -6.32 1.10
N ILE A 21 11.28 -5.01 1.30
CA ILE A 21 9.97 -4.42 1.60
C ILE A 21 9.19 -4.28 0.30
N LYS A 22 8.03 -4.93 0.24
CA LYS A 22 7.11 -4.84 -0.91
C LYS A 22 6.61 -3.42 -1.09
N TRP A 23 6.75 -2.92 -2.32
CA TRP A 23 6.39 -1.57 -2.71
C TRP A 23 5.13 -1.59 -3.57
N LEU A 24 3.99 -1.28 -2.95
CA LEU A 24 2.68 -1.36 -3.57
C LEU A 24 2.39 -0.15 -4.45
N THR A 25 2.01 -0.41 -5.69
CA THR A 25 1.49 0.54 -6.67
C THR A 25 0.12 0.12 -7.19
N ILE A 26 -0.61 1.04 -7.84
CA ILE A 26 -1.96 0.77 -8.35
C ILE A 26 -1.97 -0.37 -9.39
N SER A 27 -0.87 -0.55 -10.13
CA SER A 27 -0.72 -1.62 -11.11
C SER A 27 -0.54 -3.01 -10.51
N ASP A 28 -0.21 -3.13 -9.22
CA ASP A 28 0.11 -4.43 -8.60
C ASP A 28 -1.12 -5.23 -8.17
N TYR A 29 -2.31 -4.64 -8.18
CA TYR A 29 -3.53 -5.29 -7.70
C TYR A 29 -4.76 -4.91 -8.51
N SER A 30 -5.79 -5.75 -8.41
CA SER A 30 -7.12 -5.53 -8.98
C SER A 30 -8.17 -5.23 -7.90
N ASN A 31 -9.39 -4.90 -8.31
CA ASN A 31 -10.48 -4.72 -7.35
C ASN A 31 -10.75 -6.00 -6.54
N PHE A 32 -10.93 -5.81 -5.23
CA PHE A 32 -11.22 -6.87 -4.27
C PHE A 32 -10.12 -7.93 -4.09
N ASP A 33 -8.88 -7.56 -4.40
CA ASP A 33 -7.73 -8.45 -4.36
C ASP A 33 -7.17 -8.66 -2.93
N LEU A 34 -6.59 -9.83 -2.68
CA LEU A 34 -5.76 -10.11 -1.51
C LEU A 34 -4.29 -9.99 -1.91
N ILE A 35 -3.74 -8.80 -1.67
CA ILE A 35 -2.46 -8.38 -2.24
C ILE A 35 -1.33 -9.00 -1.45
N SER A 36 -0.55 -9.87 -2.08
CA SER A 36 0.57 -10.58 -1.44
C SER A 36 1.91 -10.38 -2.14
N GLN A 37 1.91 -9.82 -3.35
CA GLN A 37 3.10 -9.59 -4.17
C GLN A 37 3.05 -8.19 -4.78
N THR A 38 4.23 -7.65 -5.06
CA THR A 38 4.41 -6.37 -5.74
C THR A 38 5.53 -6.52 -6.75
N LYS A 39 5.46 -5.78 -7.85
CA LYS A 39 6.50 -5.79 -8.88
C LYS A 39 7.84 -5.27 -8.34
N ASP A 40 7.77 -4.18 -7.58
CA ASP A 40 8.94 -3.52 -7.02
C ASP A 40 9.05 -3.73 -5.51
N LYS A 41 10.25 -3.52 -4.99
CA LYS A 41 10.56 -3.54 -3.57
C LYS A 41 11.52 -2.42 -3.21
N ILE A 42 11.44 -1.94 -1.98
CA ILE A 42 12.34 -0.94 -1.41
C ILE A 42 13.19 -1.55 -0.29
N THR A 43 14.32 -0.93 -0.01
CA THR A 43 15.19 -1.28 1.12
C THR A 43 14.69 -0.62 2.41
N ASN A 44 15.18 -1.08 3.56
CA ASN A 44 14.94 -0.38 4.84
C ASN A 44 15.44 1.07 4.78
N LEU A 45 16.57 1.30 4.11
CA LEU A 45 17.12 2.63 3.89
C LEU A 45 16.15 3.53 3.11
N GLY A 46 15.52 2.99 2.07
CA GLY A 46 14.50 3.72 1.29
C GLY A 46 13.24 4.02 2.09
N LEU A 47 12.84 3.12 2.99
CA LEU A 47 11.72 3.35 3.92
C LEU A 47 12.05 4.46 4.92
N GLU A 48 13.20 4.40 5.58
CA GLU A 48 13.63 5.36 6.60
C GLU A 48 13.91 6.77 6.04
N ASN A 49 14.40 6.86 4.81
CA ASN A 49 14.70 8.14 4.15
C ASN A 49 13.56 8.65 3.25
N SER A 50 12.33 8.18 3.48
CA SER A 50 11.15 8.68 2.78
C SER A 50 9.96 8.82 3.72
N SER A 51 8.88 9.43 3.22
CA SER A 51 7.61 9.48 3.94
C SER A 51 6.80 8.18 3.82
N ALA A 52 7.36 7.13 3.20
CA ALA A 52 6.74 5.82 3.15
C ALA A 52 6.57 5.28 4.57
N LYS A 53 5.49 4.54 4.79
CA LYS A 53 5.25 3.83 6.05
C LYS A 53 5.01 2.36 5.75
N LEU A 54 5.50 1.51 6.64
CA LEU A 54 5.18 0.08 6.60
C LEU A 54 3.77 -0.11 7.14
N ILE A 55 2.90 -0.64 6.29
CA ILE A 55 1.48 -0.84 6.57
C ILE A 55 1.26 -2.30 6.93
N LYS A 56 0.54 -2.54 8.01
CA LYS A 56 0.29 -3.87 8.55
C LYS A 56 -0.65 -4.69 7.66
N THR A 57 -0.43 -6.00 7.65
CA THR A 57 -1.33 -7.02 7.07
C THR A 57 -2.78 -6.81 7.52
N GLY A 58 -3.73 -7.05 6.63
CA GLY A 58 -5.16 -6.93 6.87
C GLY A 58 -5.70 -5.51 6.67
N SER A 59 -4.83 -4.51 6.45
CA SER A 59 -5.25 -3.15 6.08
C SER A 59 -5.94 -3.15 4.72
N VAL A 60 -6.95 -2.29 4.58
CA VAL A 60 -7.67 -2.07 3.32
C VAL A 60 -7.02 -0.91 2.59
N VAL A 61 -6.77 -1.07 1.29
CA VAL A 61 -6.21 -0.02 0.45
C VAL A 61 -7.25 0.48 -0.54
N ILE A 62 -7.20 1.77 -0.86
CA ILE A 62 -7.95 2.40 -1.94
C ILE A 62 -7.03 3.32 -2.75
N SER A 63 -7.11 3.26 -4.06
CA SER A 63 -6.39 4.18 -4.94
C SER A 63 -7.14 5.51 -5.10
N ILE A 64 -6.38 6.60 -5.04
CA ILE A 64 -6.89 7.98 -5.12
C ILE A 64 -6.38 8.75 -6.35
N TYR A 65 -5.47 8.17 -7.13
CA TYR A 65 -5.01 8.71 -8.41
C TYR A 65 -5.16 7.68 -9.54
N ALA A 66 -5.05 8.14 -10.79
CA ALA A 66 -5.11 7.35 -12.03
C ALA A 66 -6.36 6.46 -12.16
N THR A 67 -6.34 5.26 -11.58
CA THR A 67 -7.52 4.40 -11.46
C THR A 67 -8.15 4.62 -10.09
N ILE A 68 -8.97 5.64 -9.94
CA ILE A 68 -9.61 5.99 -8.66
C ILE A 68 -10.58 4.88 -8.23
N GLY A 69 -10.64 4.59 -6.92
CA GLY A 69 -11.64 3.67 -6.36
C GLY A 69 -11.23 2.20 -6.36
N ARG A 70 -10.00 1.87 -6.78
CA ARG A 70 -9.53 0.49 -6.76
C ARG A 70 -9.23 0.04 -5.33
N VAL A 71 -9.93 -0.98 -4.87
CA VAL A 71 -9.83 -1.48 -3.50
C VAL A 71 -9.14 -2.84 -3.39
N GLY A 72 -8.46 -3.09 -2.28
CA GLY A 72 -7.86 -4.39 -1.97
C GLY A 72 -7.51 -4.53 -0.49
N ILE A 73 -7.08 -5.73 -0.08
CA ILE A 73 -6.63 -6.04 1.28
C ILE A 73 -5.18 -6.47 1.24
N LEU A 74 -4.35 -5.93 2.13
CA LEU A 74 -2.96 -6.37 2.26
C LEU A 74 -2.89 -7.75 2.89
N GLY A 75 -2.34 -8.73 2.17
CA GLY A 75 -2.07 -10.09 2.65
C GLY A 75 -0.74 -10.24 3.38
N CYS A 76 0.13 -9.22 3.33
CA CYS A 76 1.35 -9.12 4.13
C CYS A 76 1.71 -7.64 4.34
N GLU A 77 2.74 -7.36 5.14
CA GLU A 77 3.20 -5.98 5.35
C GLU A 77 3.82 -5.40 4.08
N MET A 78 3.47 -4.15 3.75
CA MET A 78 3.91 -3.47 2.53
C MET A 78 4.05 -1.96 2.78
N ALA A 79 4.88 -1.30 1.99
CA ALA A 79 4.90 0.16 1.86
C ALA A 79 4.23 0.58 0.55
N THR A 80 3.75 1.82 0.47
CA THR A 80 3.08 2.32 -0.74
C THR A 80 3.41 3.79 -1.01
N ASN A 81 2.98 4.28 -2.17
CA ASN A 81 3.15 5.66 -2.63
C ASN A 81 1.96 6.56 -2.25
N GLN A 82 2.02 7.83 -2.66
CA GLN A 82 0.97 8.81 -2.39
C GLN A 82 -0.33 8.55 -3.17
N ALA A 83 -0.34 7.58 -4.09
CA ALA A 83 -1.51 7.27 -4.91
C ALA A 83 -2.48 6.30 -4.24
N ILE A 84 -2.11 5.76 -3.09
CA ILE A 84 -2.88 4.77 -2.35
C ILE A 84 -3.02 5.22 -0.90
N VAL A 85 -4.24 5.13 -0.38
CA VAL A 85 -4.54 5.31 1.03
C VAL A 85 -4.78 3.94 1.64
N ALA A 86 -4.06 3.64 2.72
CA ALA A 86 -4.29 2.46 3.54
C ALA A 86 -5.10 2.81 4.79
N MET A 87 -6.03 1.92 5.12
CA MET A 87 -6.90 2.01 6.28
C MET A 87 -6.74 0.75 7.11
N GLN A 88 -6.28 0.89 8.35
CA GLN A 88 -6.16 -0.23 9.28
C GLN A 88 -7.40 -0.30 10.18
N PRO A 89 -8.31 -1.29 9.96
CA PRO A 89 -9.49 -1.43 10.78
C PRO A 89 -9.19 -2.06 12.15
N TYR A 90 -9.90 -1.61 13.19
CA TYR A 90 -9.76 -2.13 14.57
C TYR A 90 -10.92 -3.02 15.00
N LYS A 91 -12.16 -2.60 14.73
CA LYS A 91 -13.39 -3.24 15.20
C LYS A 91 -14.33 -3.65 14.06
N ILE A 92 -13.93 -3.39 12.81
CA ILE A 92 -14.73 -3.69 11.63
C ILE A 92 -14.00 -4.72 10.77
N SER A 93 -14.76 -5.58 10.10
CA SER A 93 -14.19 -6.52 9.14
C SER A 93 -13.53 -5.75 7.99
N ASN A 94 -12.29 -6.11 7.64
CA ASN A 94 -11.60 -5.52 6.50
C ASN A 94 -12.34 -5.77 5.18
N ARG A 95 -12.98 -6.93 5.01
CA ARG A 95 -13.85 -7.22 3.86
C ARG A 95 -15.03 -6.27 3.81
N TYR A 96 -15.71 -6.07 4.93
CA TYR A 96 -16.81 -5.12 5.00
C TYR A 96 -16.36 -3.70 4.63
N LEU A 97 -15.25 -3.23 5.21
CA LEU A 97 -14.67 -1.93 4.89
C LEU A 97 -14.31 -1.81 3.40
N MET A 98 -13.70 -2.85 2.81
CA MET A 98 -13.36 -2.89 1.38
C MET A 98 -14.60 -2.75 0.50
N TYR A 99 -15.69 -3.46 0.80
CA TYR A 99 -16.95 -3.30 0.06
C TYR A 99 -17.58 -1.92 0.25
N ALA A 100 -17.48 -1.34 1.45
CA ALA A 100 -18.03 -0.01 1.74
C ALA A 100 -17.27 1.13 1.03
N LEU A 101 -16.00 0.93 0.69
CA LEU A 101 -15.14 1.91 0.02
C LEU A 101 -15.15 1.82 -1.51
N TYR A 102 -15.65 0.71 -2.07
CA TYR A 102 -15.69 0.52 -3.51
C TYR A 102 -16.69 1.50 -4.16
N ILE A 103 -16.24 2.21 -5.18
CA ILE A 103 -17.00 3.23 -5.93
C ILE A 103 -16.91 3.02 -7.43
#